data_AF-A0A9W4MRZ4-F1
#
_entry.id   AF-A0A9W4MRZ4-F1
#
_cell.length_a   1.000
_cell.length_b   1.000
_cell.length_c   1.000
_cell.angle_alpha   90.00
_cell.angle_beta   90.00
_cell.angle_gamma   90.00
#
_symmetry.space_group_name_H-M   'P 1'
#
loop_
_entity.id
_entity.type
_entity.pdbx_description
1 polymer ?
#
loop_
_entity_poly.entity_id
_entity_poly.type
_entity_poly.pdbx_seq_one_letter_code
_entity_poly.pdbx_strand_id
1 'polypeptide(L)'
;MTKLHTIGRGACGTVWASETGPAYKREDGNPARSLQNDFEMHNRVLQSRQTLMSLRKSTQVQIQIPSCHNFIESGNKEWWATNLERFPQGHTPCNMIEAQRVPPFGESIRHLLIQKFCPDEIKQKIINSEPDRDCLIRLYLGRRRTHTRDSQTFSRFRAFSLRNYPLHKDQLEELSITVDDLHQYPRIMAEALAMIHWIAGIDANDVEFVLAPCNDNDGGSINNVLGRHSMWMLDFDLCGNMTMDENGVGKAVKAFWRNDPFYPRPGKALWHTFREQYIRTSDVCLELCDVQEREKQRFLSRLFIEQVEAWDTKVKT
;
A
#
# COMPACT_ATOMS: atom_id res chain seq x y z
N MET A 1 4.34 -30.91 6.92
CA MET A 1 4.40 -29.44 6.94
C MET A 1 3.41 -28.88 5.93
N THR A 2 2.76 -27.75 6.23
CA THR A 2 1.82 -27.10 5.31
C THR A 2 2.58 -26.53 4.11
N LYS A 3 2.15 -26.89 2.90
CA LYS A 3 2.72 -26.37 1.64
C LYS A 3 2.35 -24.89 1.47
N LEU A 4 3.30 -24.13 0.93
CA LEU A 4 3.12 -22.74 0.57
C LEU A 4 2.71 -22.62 -0.89
N HIS A 5 1.86 -21.64 -1.19
CA HIS A 5 1.54 -21.22 -2.56
C HIS A 5 1.92 -19.74 -2.72
N THR A 6 2.23 -19.35 -3.96
CA THR A 6 2.52 -17.95 -4.27
C THR A 6 1.23 -17.15 -4.14
N ILE A 7 1.21 -16.12 -3.30
CA ILE A 7 0.07 -15.19 -3.12
C ILE A 7 0.30 -13.84 -3.80
N GLY A 8 1.54 -13.53 -4.20
CA GLY A 8 1.89 -12.29 -4.87
C GLY A 8 3.23 -12.36 -5.60
N ARG A 9 3.44 -11.47 -6.56
CA ARG A 9 4.71 -11.29 -7.27
C ARG A 9 4.86 -9.82 -7.65
N GLY A 10 6.03 -9.26 -7.38
CA GLY A 10 6.39 -7.89 -7.72
C GLY A 10 7.84 -7.81 -8.20
N ALA A 11 8.37 -6.58 -8.30
CA ALA A 11 9.74 -6.34 -8.72
C ALA A 11 10.77 -6.85 -7.71
N CYS A 12 10.48 -6.77 -6.40
CA CYS A 12 11.37 -7.25 -5.34
C CYS A 12 11.42 -8.78 -5.22
N GLY A 13 10.35 -9.47 -5.65
CA GLY A 13 10.29 -10.92 -5.69
C GLY A 13 8.89 -11.49 -5.52
N THR A 14 8.82 -12.74 -5.09
CA THR A 14 7.59 -13.49 -4.87
C THR A 14 7.19 -13.53 -3.40
N VAL A 15 5.89 -13.55 -3.15
CA VAL A 15 5.32 -13.67 -1.79
C VAL A 15 4.58 -14.99 -1.69
N TRP A 16 4.84 -15.74 -0.63
CA TRP A 16 4.32 -17.08 -0.40
C TRP A 16 3.62 -17.18 0.95
N ALA A 17 2.52 -17.93 1.01
CA ALA A 17 1.86 -18.23 2.27
C ALA A 17 1.17 -19.60 2.20
N SER A 18 0.84 -20.14 3.37
CA SER A 18 -0.18 -21.18 3.50
C SER A 18 -1.55 -20.52 3.70
N GLU A 19 -2.63 -21.31 3.69
CA GLU A 19 -3.99 -20.80 3.92
C GLU A 19 -4.11 -19.97 5.20
N THR A 20 -3.44 -20.42 6.26
CA THR A 20 -3.24 -19.67 7.51
C THR A 20 -1.76 -19.47 7.77
N GLY A 21 -1.41 -18.42 8.53
CA GLY A 21 -0.03 -18.14 8.94
C GLY A 21 0.60 -16.93 8.24
N PRO A 22 1.93 -16.76 8.38
CA PRO A 22 2.64 -15.59 7.88
C PRO A 22 2.81 -15.63 6.36
N ALA A 23 3.16 -14.47 5.81
CA ALA A 23 3.62 -14.30 4.45
C ALA A 23 5.15 -14.27 4.40
N TYR A 24 5.71 -14.90 3.38
CA TYR A 24 7.14 -15.01 3.13
C TYR A 24 7.50 -14.33 1.81
N LYS A 25 8.14 -13.15 1.87
CA LYS A 25 8.61 -12.41 0.69
C LYS A 25 10.05 -12.83 0.38
N ARG A 26 10.28 -13.44 -0.77
CA ARG A 26 11.59 -13.97 -1.20
C ARG A 26 12.35 -12.93 -2.02
N GLU A 27 13.67 -12.89 -1.86
CA GLU A 27 14.58 -12.09 -2.68
C GLU A 27 14.91 -12.83 -4.00
N ASP A 28 13.88 -13.06 -4.82
CA ASP A 28 13.98 -13.72 -6.12
C ASP A 28 13.45 -12.84 -7.27
N GLY A 29 13.44 -11.52 -7.04
CA GLY A 29 13.07 -10.51 -8.01
C GLY A 29 14.26 -9.86 -8.71
N ASN A 30 14.06 -8.59 -9.08
CA ASN A 30 15.05 -7.75 -9.75
C ASN A 30 16.20 -7.41 -8.79
N PRO A 31 17.47 -7.66 -9.17
CA PRO A 31 18.65 -7.31 -8.35
C PRO A 31 18.79 -5.82 -7.99
N ALA A 32 18.10 -4.93 -8.70
CA ALA A 32 18.06 -3.50 -8.36
C ALA A 32 17.13 -3.18 -7.18
N ARG A 33 16.37 -4.15 -6.68
CA ARG A 33 15.57 -4.05 -5.45
C ARG A 33 16.34 -4.66 -4.28
N SER A 34 16.05 -4.20 -3.06
CA SER A 34 16.71 -4.68 -1.85
C SER A 34 15.68 -5.14 -0.83
N LEU A 35 15.67 -6.45 -0.55
CA LEU A 35 14.79 -7.00 0.48
C LEU A 35 15.27 -6.60 1.88
N GLN A 36 16.58 -6.40 2.07
CA GLN A 36 17.14 -5.87 3.32
C GLN A 36 16.61 -4.45 3.59
N ASN A 37 16.60 -3.57 2.58
CA ASN A 37 16.05 -2.22 2.72
C ASN A 37 14.55 -2.27 3.05
N ASP A 38 13.79 -3.14 2.39
CA ASP A 38 12.37 -3.36 2.70
C ASP A 38 12.17 -3.70 4.17
N PHE A 39 12.94 -4.67 4.69
CA PHE A 39 12.87 -5.07 6.10
C PHE A 39 13.18 -3.92 7.07
N GLU A 40 14.23 -3.15 6.80
CA GLU A 40 14.64 -2.02 7.65
C GLU A 40 13.61 -0.88 7.64
N MET A 41 13.15 -0.48 6.45
CA MET A 41 12.16 0.58 6.29
C MET A 41 10.80 0.15 6.87
N HIS A 42 10.40 -1.10 6.67
CA HIS A 42 9.16 -1.66 7.24
C HIS A 42 9.15 -1.58 8.77
N ASN A 43 10.24 -2.00 9.43
CA ASN A 43 10.35 -1.89 10.90
C ASN A 43 10.32 -0.44 11.39
N ARG A 44 10.99 0.48 10.70
CA ARG A 44 10.97 1.91 11.03
C ARG A 44 9.58 2.52 10.87
N VAL A 45 8.83 2.09 9.85
CA VAL A 45 7.44 2.50 9.62
C VAL A 45 6.51 1.95 10.70
N LEU A 46 6.68 0.69 11.14
CA LEU A 46 5.96 0.12 12.28
C LEU A 46 6.21 0.90 13.58
N GLN A 47 7.47 1.24 13.88
CA GLN A 47 7.82 2.06 15.04
C GLN A 47 7.17 3.45 14.96
N SER A 48 7.15 4.05 13.77
CA SER A 48 6.55 5.37 13.54
C SER A 48 5.04 5.36 13.75
N ARG A 49 4.35 4.28 13.40
CA ARG A 49 2.93 4.08 13.69
C ARG A 49 2.66 4.04 15.19
N GLN A 50 3.48 3.32 15.95
CA GLN A 50 3.36 3.29 17.41
C GLN A 50 3.55 4.69 18.02
N THR A 51 4.55 5.43 17.56
CA THR A 51 4.80 6.81 17.98
C THR A 51 3.61 7.72 17.67
N LEU A 52 3.00 7.61 16.48
CA LEU A 52 1.82 8.41 16.12
C LEU A 52 0.61 8.08 17.01
N MET A 53 0.38 6.81 17.33
CA MET A 53 -0.67 6.40 18.27
C MET A 53 -0.48 7.03 19.65
N SER A 54 0.75 7.03 20.16
CA SER A 54 1.09 7.67 21.44
C SER A 54 0.84 9.17 21.43
N LEU A 55 1.24 9.87 20.37
CA LEU A 55 1.00 11.31 20.20
C LEU A 55 -0.48 11.67 20.24
N ARG A 56 -1.30 10.90 19.52
CA ARG A 56 -2.74 11.14 19.45
C ARG A 56 -3.50 10.73 20.70
N LYS A 57 -2.84 10.06 21.65
CA LYS A 57 -3.48 9.37 22.79
C LYS A 57 -4.67 8.52 22.33
N SER A 58 -4.54 7.92 21.14
CA SER A 58 -5.62 7.21 20.48
C SER A 58 -5.03 6.05 19.68
N THR A 59 -5.65 4.88 19.83
CA THR A 59 -5.33 3.70 19.03
C THR A 59 -5.89 3.78 17.60
N GLN A 60 -6.61 4.86 17.25
CA GLN A 60 -7.24 5.07 15.95
C GLN A 60 -6.28 5.64 14.89
N VAL A 61 -5.04 5.16 14.81
CA VAL A 61 -4.30 5.30 13.54
C VAL A 61 -4.97 4.37 12.55
N GLN A 62 -5.47 4.91 11.45
CA GLN A 62 -6.41 4.18 10.59
C GLN A 62 -5.70 3.24 9.59
N ILE A 63 -4.45 3.55 9.23
CA ILE A 63 -3.66 2.70 8.34
C ILE A 63 -3.18 1.44 9.08
N GLN A 64 -3.33 0.28 8.44
CA GLN A 64 -2.71 -0.96 8.91
C GLN A 64 -1.36 -1.16 8.23
N ILE A 65 -0.39 -1.65 8.99
CA ILE A 65 0.92 -2.06 8.47
C ILE A 65 1.10 -3.50 8.94
N PRO A 66 1.39 -4.46 8.04
CA PRO A 66 1.64 -5.84 8.45
C PRO A 66 2.76 -5.90 9.47
N SER A 67 2.65 -6.72 10.51
CA SER A 67 3.81 -6.99 11.39
C SER A 67 4.98 -7.54 10.57
N CYS A 68 6.19 -7.08 10.88
CA CYS A 68 7.42 -7.57 10.26
C CYS A 68 8.15 -8.43 11.30
N HIS A 69 8.20 -9.75 11.11
CA HIS A 69 8.63 -10.67 12.15
C HIS A 69 10.14 -10.93 12.08
N ASN A 70 10.64 -11.41 10.94
CA ASN A 70 12.03 -11.86 10.81
C ASN A 70 12.61 -11.58 9.41
N PHE A 71 13.92 -11.37 9.37
CA PHE A 71 14.72 -11.46 8.15
C PHE A 71 15.50 -12.79 8.17
N ILE A 72 15.20 -13.67 7.23
CA ILE A 72 15.76 -15.01 7.11
C ILE A 72 16.82 -14.97 6.02
N GLU A 73 18.08 -15.12 6.41
CA GLU A 73 19.19 -15.14 5.48
C GLU A 73 19.26 -16.45 4.69
N SER A 74 19.77 -16.38 3.46
CA SER A 74 20.08 -17.54 2.63
C SER A 74 21.03 -18.55 3.31
N GLY A 75 21.90 -18.08 4.20
CA GLY A 75 22.86 -18.88 4.95
C GLY A 75 22.29 -19.64 6.16
N ASN A 76 21.04 -19.40 6.56
CA ASN A 76 20.44 -20.03 7.74
C ASN A 76 20.08 -21.52 7.47
N LYS A 77 21.07 -22.40 7.60
CA LYS A 77 20.95 -23.84 7.29
C LYS A 77 19.85 -24.54 8.10
N GLU A 78 19.69 -24.17 9.38
CA GLU A 78 18.69 -24.79 10.27
C GLU A 78 17.26 -24.47 9.80
N TRP A 79 16.99 -23.19 9.53
CA TRP A 79 15.68 -22.76 9.06
C TRP A 79 15.35 -23.38 7.69
N TRP A 80 16.30 -23.34 6.75
CA TRP A 80 16.09 -23.88 5.40
C TRP A 80 15.96 -25.41 5.39
N ALA A 81 16.72 -26.15 6.21
CA ALA A 81 16.54 -27.60 6.36
C ALA A 81 15.12 -27.96 6.83
N THR A 82 14.52 -27.12 7.67
CA THR A 82 13.19 -27.34 8.22
C THR A 82 12.06 -26.82 7.32
N ASN A 83 12.30 -25.82 6.47
CA ASN A 83 11.22 -25.12 5.77
C ASN A 83 11.29 -25.16 4.24
N LEU A 84 12.42 -25.57 3.64
CA LEU A 84 12.57 -25.56 2.17
C LEU A 84 11.52 -26.45 1.49
N GLU A 85 11.20 -27.60 2.08
CA GLU A 85 10.17 -28.53 1.55
C GLU A 85 8.76 -27.95 1.57
N ARG A 86 8.51 -26.82 2.25
CA ARG A 86 7.22 -26.13 2.21
C ARG A 86 7.00 -25.44 0.85
N PHE A 87 8.07 -25.06 0.16
CA PHE A 87 8.01 -24.48 -1.19
C PHE A 87 7.88 -25.58 -2.26
N PRO A 88 7.37 -25.25 -3.46
CA PRO A 88 7.40 -26.18 -4.59
C PRO A 88 8.82 -26.64 -4.94
N GLN A 89 8.94 -27.80 -5.58
CA GLN A 89 10.23 -28.34 -6.00
C GLN A 89 10.99 -27.34 -6.91
N GLY A 90 12.31 -27.25 -6.72
CA GLY A 90 13.19 -26.38 -7.53
C GLY A 90 13.58 -25.06 -6.87
N HIS A 91 13.02 -24.73 -5.70
CA HIS A 91 13.47 -23.55 -4.93
C HIS A 91 14.76 -23.86 -4.16
N THR A 92 15.62 -22.87 -4.05
CA THR A 92 16.83 -22.88 -3.22
C THR A 92 16.73 -21.86 -2.09
N PRO A 93 17.59 -21.94 -1.06
CA PRO A 93 17.72 -20.88 -0.08
C PRO A 93 17.97 -19.51 -0.72
N CYS A 94 17.33 -18.48 -0.19
CA CYS A 94 17.53 -17.07 -0.56
C CYS A 94 17.30 -16.20 0.68
N ASN A 95 17.53 -14.89 0.60
CA ASN A 95 17.05 -14.00 1.67
C ASN A 95 15.53 -13.90 1.61
N MET A 96 14.89 -13.72 2.77
CA MET A 96 13.44 -13.74 2.86
C MET A 96 12.93 -12.95 4.07
N ILE A 97 11.85 -12.20 3.90
CA ILE A 97 11.12 -11.58 5.01
C ILE A 97 9.96 -12.48 5.40
N GLU A 98 9.84 -12.75 6.70
CA GLU A 98 8.63 -13.29 7.31
C GLU A 98 7.81 -12.15 7.92
N ALA A 99 6.59 -11.96 7.45
CA ALA A 99 5.69 -10.88 7.88
C ALA A 99 4.26 -11.40 8.09
N GLN A 100 3.41 -10.59 8.71
CA GLN A 100 1.98 -10.84 8.75
C GLN A 100 1.41 -10.90 7.32
N ARG A 101 0.60 -11.93 7.05
CA ARG A 101 -0.16 -11.99 5.81
C ARG A 101 -1.33 -11.01 5.88
N VAL A 102 -1.43 -10.11 4.92
CA VAL A 102 -2.65 -9.31 4.72
C VAL A 102 -3.77 -10.26 4.31
N PRO A 103 -4.91 -10.30 5.04
CA PRO A 103 -5.98 -11.24 4.74
C PRO A 103 -6.57 -10.93 3.35
N PRO A 104 -6.87 -11.93 2.51
CA PRO A 104 -7.54 -11.68 1.26
C PRO A 104 -9.04 -11.40 1.48
N PHE A 105 -9.67 -10.69 0.54
CA PHE A 105 -11.12 -10.52 0.56
C PHE A 105 -11.87 -11.85 0.39
N GLY A 106 -12.92 -12.01 1.20
CA GLY A 106 -13.79 -13.18 1.18
C GLY A 106 -14.64 -13.31 -0.09
N GLU A 107 -15.26 -14.48 -0.23
CA GLU A 107 -16.01 -14.89 -1.42
C GLU A 107 -17.06 -13.88 -1.90
N SER A 108 -17.83 -13.27 -1.00
CA SER A 108 -18.87 -12.30 -1.36
C SER A 108 -18.31 -11.09 -2.10
N ILE A 109 -17.17 -10.56 -1.65
CA ILE A 109 -16.54 -9.38 -2.25
C ILE A 109 -15.85 -9.74 -3.57
N ARG A 110 -15.22 -10.92 -3.64
CA ARG A 110 -14.67 -11.45 -4.90
C ARG A 110 -15.75 -11.56 -5.97
N HIS A 111 -16.91 -12.16 -5.63
CA HIS A 111 -18.04 -12.26 -6.54
C HIS A 111 -18.58 -10.88 -6.95
N LEU A 112 -18.68 -9.92 -6.03
CA LEU A 112 -19.08 -8.55 -6.36
C LEU A 112 -18.16 -7.92 -7.43
N LEU A 113 -16.84 -8.01 -7.23
CA LEU A 113 -15.86 -7.46 -8.17
C LEU A 113 -15.93 -8.16 -9.53
N ILE A 114 -16.07 -9.49 -9.53
CA ILE A 114 -16.21 -10.29 -10.75
C ILE A 114 -17.47 -9.88 -11.51
N GLN A 115 -18.61 -9.79 -10.83
CA GLN A 115 -19.87 -9.46 -11.50
C GLN A 115 -19.87 -8.06 -12.09
N LYS A 116 -19.24 -7.10 -11.41
CA LYS A 116 -19.21 -5.69 -11.83
C LYS A 116 -18.19 -5.40 -12.92
N PHE A 117 -17.02 -6.05 -12.88
CA PHE A 117 -15.86 -5.59 -13.66
C PHE A 117 -15.16 -6.66 -14.49
N CYS A 118 -15.45 -7.94 -14.28
CA CYS A 118 -14.86 -9.02 -15.06
C CYS A 118 -15.62 -9.20 -16.38
N PRO A 119 -14.93 -9.31 -17.53
CA PRO A 119 -15.57 -9.66 -18.80
C PRO A 119 -16.33 -10.98 -18.69
N ASP A 120 -17.54 -11.03 -19.25
CA ASP A 120 -18.47 -12.15 -19.10
C ASP A 120 -17.85 -13.49 -19.54
N GLU A 121 -16.98 -13.46 -20.55
CA GLU A 121 -16.35 -14.64 -21.15
C GLU A 121 -15.42 -15.38 -20.17
N ILE A 122 -14.87 -14.67 -19.18
CA ILE A 122 -13.88 -15.22 -18.24
C ILE A 122 -14.37 -15.27 -16.79
N LYS A 123 -15.61 -14.81 -16.49
CA LYS A 123 -16.16 -14.81 -15.13
C LYS A 123 -16.04 -16.17 -14.44
N GLN A 124 -16.51 -17.24 -15.09
CA GLN A 124 -16.45 -18.60 -14.52
C GLN A 124 -15.02 -19.09 -14.32
N LYS A 125 -14.09 -18.69 -15.19
CA LYS A 125 -12.67 -19.02 -15.03
C LYS A 125 -12.09 -18.35 -13.78
N ILE A 126 -12.40 -17.07 -13.54
CA ILE A 126 -11.92 -16.32 -12.39
C ILE A 126 -12.57 -16.79 -11.09
N ILE A 127 -13.87 -17.14 -11.10
CA ILE A 127 -14.56 -17.71 -9.94
C ILE A 127 -13.86 -18.98 -9.44
N ASN A 128 -13.49 -19.86 -10.38
CA ASN A 128 -12.86 -21.15 -10.08
C ASN A 128 -11.32 -21.07 -9.97
N SER A 129 -10.74 -19.88 -10.06
CA SER A 129 -9.29 -19.69 -10.02
C SER A 129 -8.80 -19.66 -8.57
N GLU A 130 -8.04 -20.68 -8.19
CA GLU A 130 -7.36 -20.74 -6.87
C GLU A 130 -6.47 -19.50 -6.63
N PRO A 131 -5.67 -19.03 -7.61
CA PRO A 131 -4.94 -17.78 -7.46
C PRO A 131 -5.80 -16.57 -7.08
N ASP A 132 -6.98 -16.45 -7.68
CA ASP A 132 -7.88 -15.32 -7.47
C ASP A 132 -8.60 -15.37 -6.10
N ARG A 133 -8.33 -16.39 -5.27
CA ARG A 133 -8.69 -16.39 -3.85
C ARG A 133 -7.81 -15.44 -3.04
N ASP A 134 -6.59 -15.15 -3.48
CA ASP A 134 -5.69 -14.17 -2.87
C ASP A 134 -6.05 -12.73 -3.27
N CYS A 135 -7.33 -12.38 -3.11
CA CYS A 135 -7.87 -11.10 -3.56
C CYS A 135 -7.41 -9.96 -2.65
N LEU A 136 -6.62 -9.04 -3.21
CA LEU A 136 -6.22 -7.77 -2.58
C LEU A 136 -6.55 -6.65 -3.55
N ILE A 137 -7.17 -5.57 -3.06
CA ILE A 137 -7.58 -4.45 -3.91
C ILE A 137 -6.54 -3.34 -3.81
N ARG A 138 -5.86 -2.99 -4.91
CA ARG A 138 -5.00 -1.81 -4.99
C ARG A 138 -5.84 -0.58 -5.31
N LEU A 139 -5.85 0.42 -4.44
CA LEU A 139 -6.76 1.57 -4.55
C LEU A 139 -6.11 2.76 -5.27
N TYR A 140 -6.63 3.12 -6.44
CA TYR A 140 -6.13 4.23 -7.26
C TYR A 140 -7.09 5.43 -7.23
N LEU A 141 -6.82 6.41 -6.36
CA LEU A 141 -7.59 7.67 -6.29
C LEU A 141 -7.05 8.75 -7.23
N GLY A 142 -5.78 8.64 -7.65
CA GLY A 142 -5.13 9.59 -8.54
C GLY A 142 -5.41 9.36 -10.01
N ARG A 143 -6.09 8.27 -10.35
CA ARG A 143 -6.38 7.88 -11.73
C ARG A 143 -7.80 7.33 -11.86
N ARG A 144 -8.46 7.71 -12.95
CA ARG A 144 -9.64 7.02 -13.49
C ARG A 144 -9.21 6.09 -14.59
N ARG A 145 -9.93 4.98 -14.81
CA ARG A 145 -9.65 4.12 -15.97
C ARG A 145 -9.74 4.93 -17.27
N THR A 146 -8.77 4.74 -18.16
CA THR A 146 -8.84 5.25 -19.53
C THR A 146 -9.76 4.35 -20.35
N HIS A 147 -11.07 4.48 -20.15
CA HIS A 147 -12.06 3.84 -21.03
C HIS A 147 -12.58 4.88 -22.02
N THR A 148 -12.12 4.80 -23.27
CA THR A 148 -12.90 5.28 -24.42
C THR A 148 -14.19 4.46 -24.45
N ARG A 149 -15.32 5.08 -24.09
CA ARG A 149 -16.65 4.45 -24.17
C ARG A 149 -17.00 3.95 -25.59
N ASP A 150 -16.31 4.44 -26.62
CA ASP A 150 -16.55 4.08 -28.03
C ASP A 150 -15.65 2.97 -28.58
N SER A 151 -14.66 2.47 -27.84
CA SER A 151 -13.85 1.37 -28.33
C SER A 151 -14.53 0.04 -27.98
N GLN A 152 -15.37 -0.45 -28.89
CA GLN A 152 -15.84 -1.85 -28.95
C GLN A 152 -14.68 -2.88 -28.94
N THR A 153 -13.43 -2.42 -29.06
CA THR A 153 -12.24 -3.20 -28.78
C THR A 153 -11.96 -3.22 -27.28
N PHE A 154 -12.69 -4.05 -26.53
CA PHE A 154 -12.08 -4.64 -25.34
C PHE A 154 -10.76 -5.25 -25.80
N SER A 155 -9.63 -4.73 -25.32
CA SER A 155 -8.35 -5.36 -25.62
C SER A 155 -8.47 -6.82 -25.21
N ARG A 156 -8.41 -7.71 -26.20
CA ARG A 156 -8.49 -9.19 -26.08
C ARG A 156 -7.42 -9.78 -25.14
N PHE A 157 -6.57 -8.93 -24.57
CA PHE A 157 -5.41 -9.25 -23.77
C PHE A 157 -5.42 -8.59 -22.38
N ARG A 158 -6.54 -7.98 -21.92
CA ARG A 158 -6.62 -7.56 -20.51
C ARG A 158 -6.76 -8.81 -19.63
N ALA A 159 -5.65 -9.22 -19.04
CA ALA A 159 -5.65 -10.18 -17.95
C ALA A 159 -6.46 -9.60 -16.77
N PHE A 160 -7.60 -10.21 -16.45
CA PHE A 160 -8.34 -9.93 -15.22
C PHE A 160 -7.78 -10.84 -14.12
N SER A 161 -7.47 -10.26 -12.97
CA SER A 161 -6.96 -10.96 -11.80
C SER A 161 -7.44 -10.23 -10.55
N LEU A 162 -7.93 -10.97 -9.57
CA LEU A 162 -8.26 -10.46 -8.24
C LEU A 162 -7.03 -10.29 -7.35
N ARG A 163 -5.91 -10.93 -7.68
CA ARG A 163 -4.61 -10.62 -7.05
C ARG A 163 -4.20 -9.21 -7.45
N ASN A 164 -3.96 -8.35 -6.46
CA ASN A 164 -3.57 -6.96 -6.66
C ASN A 164 -4.54 -6.19 -7.60
N TYR A 165 -5.84 -6.46 -7.47
CA TYR A 165 -6.87 -5.91 -8.33
C TYR A 165 -6.88 -4.38 -8.31
N PRO A 166 -6.62 -3.69 -9.44
CA PRO A 166 -6.56 -2.24 -9.47
C PRO A 166 -7.97 -1.63 -9.50
N LEU A 167 -8.41 -1.09 -8.37
CA LEU A 167 -9.71 -0.41 -8.22
C LEU A 167 -9.53 1.11 -8.31
N HIS A 168 -10.06 1.70 -9.37
CA HIS A 168 -9.90 3.12 -9.69
C HIS A 168 -11.05 3.96 -9.12
N LYS A 169 -10.84 5.28 -9.04
CA LYS A 169 -11.84 6.22 -8.55
C LYS A 169 -13.21 6.09 -9.22
N ASP A 170 -13.27 5.93 -10.54
CA ASP A 170 -14.54 5.76 -11.28
C ASP A 170 -15.25 4.45 -10.91
N GLN A 171 -14.50 3.41 -10.56
CA GLN A 171 -15.08 2.14 -10.11
C GLN A 171 -15.68 2.24 -8.71
N LEU A 172 -15.12 3.07 -7.82
CA LEU A 172 -15.72 3.36 -6.52
C LEU A 172 -17.09 4.05 -6.68
N GLU A 173 -17.21 4.94 -7.66
CA GLU A 173 -18.47 5.60 -8.02
C GLU A 173 -19.48 4.59 -8.61
N GLU A 174 -19.03 3.68 -9.50
CA GLU A 174 -19.86 2.59 -10.05
C GLU A 174 -20.32 1.56 -9.01
N LEU A 175 -19.56 1.42 -7.92
CA LEU A 175 -19.93 0.64 -6.74
C LEU A 175 -20.87 1.38 -5.79
N SER A 176 -21.21 2.64 -6.08
CA SER A 176 -22.04 3.50 -5.23
C SER A 176 -21.48 3.67 -3.82
N ILE A 177 -20.15 3.76 -3.69
CA ILE A 177 -19.51 4.12 -2.42
C ILE A 177 -20.03 5.49 -2.00
N THR A 178 -20.45 5.62 -0.74
CA THR A 178 -20.98 6.88 -0.22
C THR A 178 -19.91 7.98 -0.26
N VAL A 179 -20.34 9.24 -0.33
CA VAL A 179 -19.41 10.38 -0.30
C VAL A 179 -18.56 10.31 0.97
N ASP A 180 -19.18 10.06 2.12
CA ASP A 180 -18.48 9.99 3.40
C ASP A 180 -17.40 8.90 3.41
N ASP A 181 -17.72 7.68 2.96
CA ASP A 181 -16.74 6.58 2.86
C ASP A 181 -15.61 6.89 1.86
N LEU A 182 -15.96 7.49 0.72
CA LEU A 182 -14.98 7.86 -0.30
C LEU A 182 -13.96 8.87 0.24
N HIS A 183 -14.40 9.77 1.12
CA HIS A 183 -13.53 10.75 1.79
C HIS A 183 -12.69 10.15 2.92
N GLN A 184 -12.96 8.93 3.40
CA GLN A 184 -12.10 8.26 4.39
C GLN A 184 -10.77 7.82 3.77
N TYR A 185 -10.79 7.21 2.58
CA TYR A 185 -9.59 6.73 1.90
C TYR A 185 -8.46 7.77 1.74
N PRO A 186 -8.70 8.98 1.19
CA PRO A 186 -7.65 9.99 1.07
C PRO A 186 -7.17 10.50 2.43
N ARG A 187 -8.01 10.49 3.47
CA ARG A 187 -7.58 10.85 4.84
C ARG A 187 -6.58 9.84 5.38
N ILE A 188 -6.84 8.54 5.19
CA ILE A 188 -5.94 7.47 5.64
C ILE A 188 -4.60 7.55 4.91
N MET A 189 -4.62 7.73 3.58
CA MET A 189 -3.40 7.91 2.79
C MET A 189 -2.59 9.14 3.24
N ALA A 190 -3.26 10.26 3.50
CA ALA A 190 -2.62 11.49 3.95
C ALA A 190 -1.98 11.34 5.34
N GLU A 191 -2.66 10.65 6.25
CA GLU A 191 -2.14 10.32 7.57
C GLU A 191 -0.90 9.43 7.50
N ALA A 192 -0.96 8.36 6.70
CA ALA A 192 0.16 7.45 6.49
C ALA A 192 1.37 8.19 5.90
N LEU A 193 1.15 9.07 4.91
CA LEU A 193 2.22 9.87 4.31
C LEU A 193 2.81 10.92 5.27
N ALA A 194 1.99 11.57 6.10
CA ALA A 194 2.51 12.50 7.10
C ALA A 194 3.37 11.75 8.14
N MET A 195 2.94 10.57 8.58
CA MET A 195 3.67 9.73 9.52
C MET A 195 5.03 9.28 8.95
N ILE A 196 5.06 8.73 7.74
CA ILE A 196 6.29 8.24 7.11
C ILE A 196 7.27 9.38 6.81
N HIS A 197 6.77 10.57 6.43
CA HIS A 197 7.64 11.73 6.22
C HIS A 197 8.19 12.27 7.54
N TRP A 198 7.33 12.61 8.51
CA TRP A 198 7.73 13.48 9.64
C TRP A 198 8.10 12.73 10.91
N ILE A 199 7.63 11.49 11.09
CA ILE A 199 8.07 10.63 12.19
C ILE A 199 9.14 9.68 11.69
N ALA A 200 8.86 8.99 10.58
CA ALA A 200 9.81 8.02 10.06
C ALA A 200 10.98 8.70 9.37
N GLY A 201 10.86 9.89 8.76
CA GLY A 201 11.96 10.47 7.98
C GLY A 201 12.29 9.66 6.74
N ILE A 202 11.26 9.16 6.05
CA ILE A 202 11.33 8.33 4.86
C ILE A 202 10.59 9.03 3.72
N ASP A 203 11.07 8.92 2.48
CA ASP A 203 10.53 9.62 1.30
C ASP A 203 9.27 8.98 0.69
N ALA A 204 8.87 7.81 1.19
CA ALA A 204 7.73 7.01 0.74
C ALA A 204 7.81 6.58 -0.73
N ASN A 205 9.01 6.40 -1.29
CA ASN A 205 9.17 5.92 -2.65
C ASN A 205 8.70 4.46 -2.79
N ASP A 206 7.87 4.23 -3.81
CA ASP A 206 7.23 2.95 -4.18
C ASP A 206 6.28 2.32 -3.14
N VAL A 207 5.88 3.05 -2.09
CA VAL A 207 4.89 2.52 -1.13
C VAL A 207 3.54 2.28 -1.80
N GLU A 208 2.94 1.12 -1.51
CA GLU A 208 1.66 0.70 -2.04
C GLU A 208 0.54 0.77 -1.00
N PHE A 209 -0.69 1.05 -1.48
CA PHE A 209 -1.89 1.06 -0.66
C PHE A 209 -2.91 0.05 -1.18
N VAL A 210 -3.30 -0.88 -0.31
CA VAL A 210 -4.33 -1.88 -0.61
C VAL A 210 -5.49 -1.81 0.37
N LEU A 211 -6.68 -2.20 -0.08
CA LEU A 211 -7.81 -2.51 0.78
C LEU A 211 -7.81 -4.01 1.04
N ALA A 212 -8.10 -4.37 2.28
CA ALA A 212 -8.24 -5.75 2.72
C ALA A 212 -9.07 -5.81 4.02
N PRO A 213 -9.63 -6.97 4.41
CA PRO A 213 -10.25 -7.15 5.72
C PRO A 213 -9.37 -6.63 6.87
N CYS A 214 -10.01 -6.08 7.91
CA CYS A 214 -9.30 -5.55 9.08
C CYS A 214 -8.80 -6.68 9.97
N ASN A 215 -7.72 -6.45 10.72
CA ASN A 215 -7.54 -7.15 11.99
C ASN A 215 -8.64 -6.72 12.98
N ASP A 216 -9.23 -7.65 13.73
CA ASP A 216 -10.31 -7.33 14.68
C ASP A 216 -9.90 -6.35 15.79
N ASN A 217 -8.60 -6.23 16.05
CA ASN A 217 -8.05 -5.51 17.21
C ASN A 217 -7.36 -4.18 16.86
N ASP A 218 -7.23 -3.79 15.59
CA ASP A 218 -6.28 -2.75 15.20
C ASP A 218 -6.82 -1.83 14.08
N GLY A 219 -7.16 -0.60 14.45
CA GLY A 219 -7.39 0.52 13.53
C GLY A 219 -8.84 0.85 13.17
N GLY A 220 -9.00 1.96 12.45
CA GLY A 220 -10.28 2.37 11.87
C GLY A 220 -10.72 1.40 10.78
N SER A 221 -11.94 0.87 10.89
CA SER A 221 -12.56 0.05 9.84
C SER A 221 -13.55 0.87 9.04
N ILE A 222 -13.53 0.74 7.73
CA ILE A 222 -14.54 1.23 6.81
C ILE A 222 -15.53 0.08 6.57
N ASN A 223 -16.83 0.39 6.57
CA ASN A 223 -17.86 -0.60 6.29
C ASN A 223 -18.79 -0.07 5.19
N ASN A 224 -18.68 -0.64 3.99
CA ASN A 224 -19.51 -0.29 2.84
C ASN A 224 -19.77 -1.52 1.96
N VAL A 225 -20.06 -1.34 0.67
CA VAL A 225 -20.33 -2.46 -0.26
C VAL A 225 -19.17 -3.44 -0.42
N LEU A 226 -17.94 -3.05 -0.06
CA LEU A 226 -16.77 -3.93 0.01
C LEU A 226 -16.68 -4.71 1.34
N GLY A 227 -17.71 -4.63 2.18
CA GLY A 227 -17.73 -5.19 3.54
C GLY A 227 -16.90 -4.37 4.53
N ARG A 228 -16.67 -4.93 5.72
CA ARG A 228 -15.77 -4.34 6.73
C ARG A 228 -14.32 -4.55 6.31
N HIS A 229 -13.58 -3.46 6.08
CA HIS A 229 -12.21 -3.48 5.59
C HIS A 229 -11.40 -2.28 6.10
N SER A 230 -10.07 -2.36 5.97
CA SER A 230 -9.13 -1.28 6.25
C SER A 230 -8.22 -1.05 5.05
N MET A 231 -7.49 0.07 5.09
CA MET A 231 -6.36 0.29 4.19
C MET A 231 -5.08 -0.22 4.82
N TRP A 232 -4.27 -0.89 4.03
CA TRP A 232 -2.97 -1.43 4.40
C TRP A 232 -1.88 -0.77 3.55
N MET A 233 -0.76 -0.46 4.18
CA MET A 233 0.43 0.08 3.53
C MET A 233 1.53 -0.99 3.50
N LEU A 234 2.15 -1.17 2.34
CA LEU A 234 3.14 -2.21 2.08
C LEU A 234 4.12 -1.81 0.97
N ASP A 235 5.12 -2.67 0.76
CA ASP A 235 6.24 -2.50 -0.19
C ASP A 235 7.12 -1.29 0.15
N PHE A 236 8.19 -1.52 0.93
CA PHE A 236 9.11 -0.47 1.36
C PHE A 236 10.51 -0.64 0.75
N ASP A 237 10.66 -1.48 -0.27
CA ASP A 237 11.94 -1.90 -0.83
C ASP A 237 12.71 -0.77 -1.53
N LEU A 238 12.03 0.26 -2.03
CA LEU A 238 12.63 1.47 -2.60
C LEU A 238 12.52 2.72 -1.73
N CYS A 239 11.97 2.61 -0.52
CA CYS A 239 11.94 3.72 0.43
C CYS A 239 13.36 4.16 0.76
N GLY A 240 13.58 5.47 0.80
CA GLY A 240 14.85 6.09 1.17
C GLY A 240 14.72 7.09 2.30
N ASN A 241 15.86 7.46 2.90
CA ASN A 241 15.91 8.50 3.91
C ASN A 241 15.49 9.87 3.34
N MET A 242 14.60 10.55 4.05
CA MET A 242 14.19 11.93 3.81
C MET A 242 14.84 12.86 4.85
N THR A 243 15.64 13.81 4.38
CA THR A 243 16.23 14.86 5.23
C THR A 243 15.18 15.90 5.65
N MET A 244 15.34 16.51 6.82
CA MET A 244 14.43 17.56 7.32
C MET A 244 14.82 18.94 6.76
N ASP A 245 14.86 19.00 5.44
CA ASP A 245 15.18 20.18 4.63
C ASP A 245 14.43 20.14 3.29
N GLU A 246 14.60 21.19 2.48
CA GLU A 246 13.94 21.32 1.18
C GLU A 246 14.34 20.22 0.18
N ASN A 247 15.54 19.65 0.30
CA ASN A 247 16.00 18.55 -0.54
C ASN A 247 15.25 17.26 -0.21
N GLY A 248 15.06 16.97 1.08
CA GLY A 248 14.23 15.86 1.54
C GLY A 248 12.78 16.02 1.08
N VAL A 249 12.20 17.22 1.22
CA VAL A 249 10.89 17.54 0.64
C VAL A 249 10.86 17.26 -0.86
N GLY A 250 11.87 17.71 -1.61
CA GLY A 250 11.98 17.45 -3.05
C GLY A 250 12.03 15.96 -3.41
N LYS A 251 12.65 15.11 -2.58
CA LYS A 251 12.62 13.65 -2.75
C LYS A 251 11.21 13.08 -2.54
N ALA A 252 10.54 13.48 -1.47
CA ALA A 252 9.17 13.04 -1.19
C ALA A 252 8.18 13.49 -2.28
N VAL A 253 8.34 14.70 -2.81
CA VAL A 253 7.54 15.19 -3.96
C VAL A 253 7.78 14.32 -5.19
N LYS A 254 9.04 13.98 -5.49
CA LYS A 254 9.38 13.08 -6.61
C LYS A 254 8.76 11.70 -6.42
N ALA A 255 8.83 11.14 -5.21
CA ALA A 255 8.21 9.86 -4.87
C ALA A 255 6.68 9.92 -5.08
N PHE A 256 5.99 10.93 -4.55
CA PHE A 256 4.55 11.11 -4.73
C PHE A 256 4.09 11.06 -6.20
N TRP A 257 4.88 11.63 -7.12
CA TRP A 257 4.56 11.67 -8.54
C TRP A 257 5.02 10.44 -9.33
N ARG A 258 6.13 9.80 -8.91
CA ARG A 258 6.66 8.59 -9.56
C ARG A 258 5.96 7.32 -9.13
N ASN A 259 5.48 7.28 -7.89
CA ASN A 259 4.64 6.20 -7.42
C ASN A 259 3.42 6.06 -8.33
N ASP A 260 2.93 4.84 -8.41
CA ASP A 260 1.62 4.52 -8.94
C ASP A 260 0.57 5.51 -8.39
N PRO A 261 -0.46 5.91 -9.18
CA PRO A 261 -1.38 6.99 -8.81
C PRO A 261 -2.40 6.57 -7.75
N PHE A 262 -1.93 6.09 -6.60
CA PHE A 262 -2.70 5.73 -5.42
C PHE A 262 -3.35 6.98 -4.82
N TYR A 263 -2.57 8.04 -4.59
CA TYR A 263 -3.03 9.28 -3.99
C TYR A 263 -3.90 10.11 -4.94
N PRO A 264 -4.89 10.86 -4.45
CA PRO A 264 -5.58 11.87 -5.25
C PRO A 264 -4.59 12.87 -5.85
N ARG A 265 -4.82 13.31 -7.09
CA ARG A 265 -3.97 14.31 -7.75
C ARG A 265 -4.45 15.74 -7.48
N PRO A 266 -3.55 16.72 -7.39
CA PRO A 266 -3.91 18.15 -7.28
C PRO A 266 -4.95 18.59 -8.30
N GLY A 267 -5.86 19.48 -7.86
CA GLY A 267 -6.95 20.00 -8.70
C GLY A 267 -8.01 18.97 -9.10
N LYS A 268 -7.95 17.73 -8.59
CA LYS A 268 -8.98 16.70 -8.78
C LYS A 268 -9.81 16.51 -7.50
N ALA A 269 -10.93 15.82 -7.65
CA ALA A 269 -11.76 15.42 -6.51
C ALA A 269 -10.93 14.64 -5.48
N LEU A 270 -11.26 14.81 -4.19
CA LEU A 270 -10.59 14.23 -3.02
C LEU A 270 -9.24 14.85 -2.64
N TRP A 271 -8.61 15.67 -3.51
CA TRP A 271 -7.33 16.33 -3.20
C TRP A 271 -7.42 17.23 -1.97
N HIS A 272 -8.47 18.06 -1.88
CA HIS A 272 -8.66 18.96 -0.74
C HIS A 272 -8.66 18.20 0.59
N THR A 273 -9.37 17.07 0.63
CA THR A 273 -9.44 16.21 1.82
C THR A 273 -8.09 15.58 2.17
N PHE A 274 -7.35 15.12 1.16
CA PHE A 274 -5.99 14.62 1.36
C PHE A 274 -5.10 15.73 1.93
N ARG A 275 -5.08 16.91 1.31
CA ARG A 275 -4.26 18.06 1.68
C ARG A 275 -4.50 18.49 3.13
N GLU A 276 -5.76 18.71 3.51
CA GLU A 276 -6.11 19.13 4.86
C GLU A 276 -5.68 18.10 5.91
N GLN A 277 -5.94 16.81 5.64
CA GLN A 277 -5.59 15.75 6.56
C GLN A 277 -4.07 15.58 6.67
N TYR A 278 -3.33 15.75 5.57
CA TYR A 278 -1.87 15.66 5.54
C TYR A 278 -1.26 16.75 6.41
N ILE A 279 -1.67 18.02 6.23
CA ILE A 279 -1.16 19.15 7.01
C ILE A 279 -1.52 18.97 8.49
N ARG A 280 -2.78 18.64 8.80
CA ARG A 280 -3.22 18.40 10.17
C ARG A 280 -2.42 17.29 10.85
N THR A 281 -2.19 16.17 10.15
CA THR A 281 -1.43 15.06 10.72
C THR A 281 0.05 15.41 10.84
N SER A 282 0.61 16.16 9.90
CA SER A 282 1.98 16.66 9.98
C SER A 282 2.16 17.52 11.22
N ASP A 283 1.25 18.47 11.48
CA ASP A 283 1.33 19.33 12.67
C ASP A 283 1.32 18.51 13.98
N VAL A 284 0.60 17.37 14.03
CA VAL A 284 0.62 16.42 15.16
C VAL A 284 1.96 15.67 15.25
N CYS A 285 2.47 15.16 14.13
CA CYS A 285 3.74 14.42 14.09
C CYS A 285 4.92 15.26 14.65
N LEU A 286 4.88 16.56 14.39
CA LEU A 286 5.91 17.52 14.78
C LEU A 286 5.83 17.96 16.25
N GLU A 287 4.86 17.47 17.03
CA GLU A 287 4.77 17.75 18.47
C GLU A 287 5.93 17.17 19.27
N LEU A 288 6.65 16.18 18.71
CA LEU A 288 7.86 15.61 19.31
C LEU A 288 9.08 16.52 19.18
N CYS A 289 9.08 17.43 18.21
CA CYS A 289 10.18 18.36 17.98
C CYS A 289 10.17 19.48 19.01
N ASP A 290 11.37 20.03 19.30
CA ASP A 290 11.50 21.30 19.99
C ASP A 290 10.85 22.44 19.18
N VAL A 291 10.65 23.59 19.82
CA VAL A 291 9.87 24.70 19.25
C VAL A 291 10.48 25.20 17.93
N GLN A 292 11.81 25.34 17.85
CA GLN A 292 12.47 25.88 16.66
C GLN A 292 12.41 24.90 15.50
N GLU A 293 12.73 23.63 15.76
CA GLU A 293 12.68 22.59 14.73
C GLU A 293 11.24 22.33 14.26
N ARG A 294 10.26 22.42 15.16
CA ARG A 294 8.83 22.31 14.82
C ARG A 294 8.40 23.38 13.84
N GLU A 295 8.77 24.64 14.03
CA GLU A 295 8.40 25.72 13.12
C GLU A 295 9.00 25.51 11.73
N LYS A 296 10.28 25.11 11.67
CA LYS A 296 10.95 24.77 10.43
C LYS A 296 10.27 23.59 9.71
N GLN A 297 10.00 22.49 10.40
CA GLN A 297 9.35 21.33 9.79
C GLN A 297 7.88 21.59 9.42
N ARG A 298 7.18 22.49 10.13
CA ARG A 298 5.84 22.96 9.73
C ARG A 298 5.86 23.71 8.41
N PHE A 299 6.91 24.49 8.16
CA PHE A 299 7.14 25.10 6.85
C PHE A 299 7.38 24.02 5.79
N LEU A 300 8.27 23.05 6.06
CA LEU A 300 8.59 21.97 5.13
C LEU A 300 7.38 21.09 4.76
N SER A 301 6.47 20.81 5.70
CA SER A 301 5.25 20.04 5.42
C SER A 301 4.27 20.76 4.52
N ARG A 302 4.19 22.08 4.63
CA ARG A 302 3.40 22.94 3.72
C ARG A 302 4.09 23.07 2.37
N LEU A 303 5.42 23.18 2.36
CA LEU A 303 6.22 23.19 1.13
C LEU A 303 6.06 21.91 0.32
N PHE A 304 5.95 20.74 0.97
CA PHE A 304 5.63 19.48 0.29
C PHE A 304 4.32 19.58 -0.50
N ILE A 305 3.24 20.05 0.13
CA ILE A 305 1.93 20.22 -0.53
C ILE A 305 2.04 21.22 -1.68
N GLU A 306 2.66 22.38 -1.45
CA GLU A 306 2.84 23.41 -2.47
C GLU A 306 3.60 22.89 -3.70
N GLN A 307 4.71 22.18 -3.48
CA GLN A 307 5.50 21.60 -4.57
C GLN A 307 4.76 20.46 -5.29
N VAL A 308 3.98 19.65 -4.58
CA VAL A 308 3.11 18.65 -5.23
C VAL A 308 2.07 19.34 -6.11
N GLU A 309 1.41 20.40 -5.65
CA GLU A 309 0.44 21.17 -6.43
C GLU A 309 1.06 21.86 -7.65
N ALA A 310 2.30 22.34 -7.52
CA ALA A 310 3.05 22.99 -8.59
C ALA A 310 3.78 22.04 -9.56
N TRP A 311 3.75 20.74 -9.33
CA TRP A 311 4.48 19.78 -10.18
C TRP A 311 3.94 19.73 -11.60
N ASP A 312 2.62 19.64 -11.75
CA ASP A 312 1.93 19.51 -13.04
C ASP A 312 2.04 20.77 -13.91
N THR A 313 2.30 21.94 -13.31
CA THR A 313 2.54 23.18 -14.04
C THR A 313 3.95 23.26 -14.62
N LYS A 314 4.94 22.65 -13.94
CA LYS A 314 6.35 22.63 -14.38
C LYS A 314 6.66 21.59 -15.45
N VAL A 315 5.91 20.48 -15.51
CA VAL A 315 6.12 19.41 -16.52
C VAL A 315 5.50 19.76 -17.88
N LYS A 316 4.62 20.77 -17.93
CA LYS A 316 3.97 21.25 -19.16
C LYS A 316 4.63 22.49 -19.79
N THR A 317 5.66 23.02 -19.14
CA THR A 317 6.52 24.12 -19.63
C THR A 317 7.89 23.58 -19.97
#